data_AF-M0LE04-F1
#
_entry.id   AF-M0LE04-F1
#
_cell.length_a   1.000
_cell.length_b   1.000
_cell.length_c   1.000
_cell.angle_alpha   90.00
_cell.angle_beta   90.00
_cell.angle_gamma   90.00
#
_symmetry.space_group_name_H-M   'P 1'
#
loop_
_entity.id
_entity.type
_entity.pdbx_description
1 polymer ?
#
loop_
_entity_poly.entity_id
_entity_poly.type
_entity_poly.pdbx_seq_one_letter_code
_entity_poly.pdbx_strand_id
1 'polypeptide(L)'
;MSWGETPTGHVEIVTDPLNTRSVAAAGTDDRSMSADSDIGHVHLEVSSVETARTFYADVLGLRVRAMYDGAVFPAAGDYHHHIRANVWQRRSKPHAGQGLACFELRLPDEATLGATRERLR
;
A
#
# COMPACT_ATOMS: atom_id res chain seq x y z
N MET A 1 -1.34 -11.57 13.61
CA MET A 1 -1.98 -10.28 13.89
C MET A 1 -3.19 -10.17 12.98
N SER A 2 -4.36 -9.82 13.49
CA SER A 2 -5.59 -9.62 12.71
C SER A 2 -5.97 -8.14 12.73
N TRP A 3 -6.43 -7.61 11.61
CA TRP A 3 -6.89 -6.24 11.49
C TRP A 3 -8.40 -6.17 11.67
N GLY A 4 -8.92 -5.08 12.25
CA GLY A 4 -10.36 -4.84 12.30
C GLY A 4 -10.92 -4.70 10.88
N GLU A 5 -12.06 -5.33 10.61
CA GLU A 5 -12.77 -5.21 9.33
C GLU A 5 -14.16 -4.63 9.54
N THR A 6 -14.57 -3.76 8.61
CA THR A 6 -15.95 -3.29 8.51
C THR A 6 -16.88 -4.44 8.09
N PRO A 7 -18.21 -4.30 8.24
CA PRO A 7 -19.17 -5.32 7.79
C PRO A 7 -19.09 -5.64 6.28
N THR A 8 -18.48 -4.75 5.48
CA THR A 8 -18.27 -4.96 4.04
C THR A 8 -16.94 -5.65 3.72
N GLY A 9 -16.20 -6.12 4.72
CA GLY A 9 -14.93 -6.84 4.57
C GLY A 9 -13.75 -5.94 4.17
N HIS A 10 -13.87 -4.63 4.42
CA HIS A 10 -12.77 -3.68 4.28
C HIS A 10 -12.03 -3.54 5.60
N VAL A 11 -10.71 -3.36 5.56
CA VAL A 11 -9.94 -3.04 6.75
C VAL A 11 -10.32 -1.64 7.26
N GLU A 12 -10.42 -1.49 8.57
CA GLU A 12 -10.64 -0.20 9.19
C GLU A 12 -9.38 0.67 9.09
N ILE A 13 -9.50 1.84 8.47
CA ILE A 13 -8.44 2.85 8.41
C ILE A 13 -8.97 4.14 9.04
N VAL A 14 -8.21 4.68 9.99
CA VAL A 14 -8.55 5.93 10.69
C VAL A 14 -7.56 7.03 10.33
N THR A 15 -8.03 8.27 10.39
CA THR A 15 -7.21 9.49 10.24
C THR A 15 -7.30 10.33 11.50
N ASP A 16 -7.11 9.68 12.65
CA ASP A 16 -7.16 10.35 13.94
C ASP A 16 -5.87 11.15 14.19
N PRO A 17 -5.94 12.30 14.87
CA PRO A 17 -4.75 13.06 15.22
C PRO A 17 -3.77 12.23 16.04
N LEU A 18 -2.53 12.11 15.55
CA LEU A 18 -1.47 11.45 16.30
C LEU A 18 -1.05 12.32 17.50
N ASN A 19 -1.02 11.74 18.70
CA ASN A 19 -0.45 12.41 19.88
C ASN A 19 1.08 12.44 19.77
N THR A 20 1.60 13.46 19.09
CA THR A 20 3.04 13.62 18.81
C THR A 20 3.89 13.71 20.07
N ARG A 21 3.37 14.28 21.15
CA ARG A 21 4.07 14.38 22.44
C ARG A 21 4.29 13.01 23.07
N SER A 22 3.26 12.18 23.06
CA SER A 22 3.34 10.80 23.57
C SER A 22 4.34 9.98 22.76
N VAL A 23 4.29 10.08 21.42
CA VAL A 23 5.24 9.39 20.53
C VAL A 23 6.68 9.82 20.77
N ALA A 24 6.94 11.13 20.90
CA ALA A 24 8.27 11.64 21.18
C ALA A 24 8.80 11.18 22.56
N ALA A 25 7.94 11.18 23.59
CA ALA A 25 8.32 10.72 24.93
C ALA A 25 8.61 9.21 24.99
N ALA A 26 8.05 8.41 24.09
CA ALA A 26 8.31 6.97 23.99
C ALA A 26 9.66 6.64 23.32
N GLY A 27 10.25 7.58 22.57
CA GLY A 27 11.58 7.43 21.97
C GLY A 27 12.67 7.71 22.99
N THR A 28 13.03 6.72 23.82
CA THR A 28 14.00 6.91 24.91
C THR A 28 15.44 6.56 24.54
N ASP A 29 15.64 5.89 23.40
CA ASP A 29 16.91 5.23 23.06
C ASP A 29 17.28 5.47 21.58
N ASP A 30 18.57 5.49 21.26
CA ASP A 30 19.11 5.49 19.88
C ASP A 30 18.99 4.10 19.20
N ARG A 31 17.84 3.45 19.34
CA ARG A 31 17.61 2.14 18.72
C ARG A 31 17.52 2.29 17.21
N SER A 32 18.44 1.64 16.50
CA SER A 32 18.31 1.39 15.08
C SER A 32 17.20 0.37 14.81
N MET A 33 16.67 0.35 13.59
CA MET A 33 15.79 -0.73 13.15
C MET A 33 16.51 -2.08 13.28
N SER A 34 15.78 -3.12 13.69
CA SER A 34 16.30 -4.49 13.71
C SER A 34 16.68 -4.91 12.29
N ALA A 35 17.72 -5.74 12.13
CA ALA A 35 18.08 -6.33 10.85
C ALA A 35 16.94 -7.18 10.25
N ASP A 36 16.03 -7.68 11.08
CA ASP A 36 14.85 -8.46 10.67
C ASP A 36 13.63 -7.59 10.30
N SER A 37 13.81 -6.28 10.16
CA SER A 37 12.71 -5.38 9.82
C SER A 37 12.42 -5.39 8.31
N ASP A 38 11.15 -5.50 7.96
CA ASP A 38 10.68 -5.45 6.57
C ASP A 38 9.92 -4.15 6.27
N ILE A 39 9.87 -3.79 4.98
CA ILE A 39 8.97 -2.74 4.49
C ILE A 39 7.54 -3.27 4.51
N GLY A 40 6.68 -2.68 5.33
CA GLY A 40 5.27 -3.06 5.39
C GLY A 40 4.46 -2.59 4.17
N HIS A 41 4.64 -1.34 3.73
CA HIS A 41 3.89 -0.78 2.62
C HIS A 41 4.51 0.47 2.00
N VAL A 42 4.04 0.81 0.80
CA VAL A 42 4.37 2.05 0.08
C VAL A 42 3.11 2.84 -0.27
N HIS A 43 3.21 4.17 -0.22
CA HIS A 43 2.13 5.08 -0.63
C HIS A 43 2.55 5.83 -1.89
N LEU A 44 1.82 5.57 -2.96
CA LEU A 44 2.07 6.11 -4.29
C LEU A 44 1.05 7.21 -4.57
N GLU A 45 1.54 8.29 -5.17
CA GLU A 45 0.69 9.21 -5.89
C GLU A 45 0.54 8.73 -7.33
N VAL A 46 -0.70 8.68 -7.81
CA VAL A 46 -1.05 8.24 -9.17
C VAL A 46 -1.93 9.29 -9.84
N SER A 47 -1.99 9.26 -11.17
CA SER A 47 -2.88 10.14 -11.94
C SER A 47 -4.33 9.64 -11.98
N SER A 48 -4.57 8.36 -11.70
CA SER A 48 -5.90 7.74 -11.69
C SER A 48 -5.98 6.60 -10.68
N VAL A 49 -6.92 6.69 -9.73
CA VAL A 49 -7.22 5.61 -8.78
C VAL A 49 -7.82 4.41 -9.49
N GLU A 50 -8.64 4.63 -10.52
CA GLU A 50 -9.26 3.57 -11.30
C GLU A 50 -8.21 2.74 -12.03
N THR A 51 -7.28 3.39 -12.73
CA THR A 51 -6.18 2.69 -13.42
C THR A 51 -5.31 1.92 -12.43
N ALA A 52 -5.01 2.51 -11.27
CA ALA A 52 -4.26 1.81 -10.23
C ALA A 52 -5.04 0.61 -9.67
N ARG A 53 -6.34 0.74 -9.42
CA ARG A 53 -7.19 -0.37 -8.98
C ARG A 53 -7.21 -1.48 -10.01
N THR A 54 -7.45 -1.19 -11.29
CA THR A 54 -7.47 -2.20 -12.34
C THR A 54 -6.14 -2.93 -12.41
N PHE A 55 -5.02 -2.21 -12.35
CA PHE A 55 -3.71 -2.85 -12.37
C PHE A 55 -3.47 -3.73 -11.13
N TYR A 56 -3.60 -3.18 -9.92
CA TYR A 56 -3.24 -3.93 -8.71
C TYR A 56 -4.27 -5.01 -8.35
N ALA A 57 -5.57 -4.74 -8.50
CA ALA A 57 -6.61 -5.68 -8.10
C ALA A 57 -6.95 -6.65 -9.22
N ASP A 58 -7.27 -6.16 -10.42
CA ASP A 58 -7.81 -7.00 -11.47
C ASP A 58 -6.68 -7.73 -12.24
N VAL A 59 -5.60 -7.01 -12.56
CA VAL A 59 -4.46 -7.60 -13.30
C VAL A 59 -3.53 -8.37 -12.39
N LEU A 60 -3.12 -7.83 -11.24
CA LEU A 60 -2.22 -8.53 -10.31
C LEU A 60 -2.95 -9.44 -9.31
N GLY A 61 -4.26 -9.30 -9.13
CA GLY A 61 -5.04 -10.16 -8.24
C GLY A 61 -4.97 -9.77 -6.76
N LEU A 62 -4.52 -8.55 -6.43
CA LEU A 62 -4.50 -8.08 -5.05
C LEU A 62 -5.93 -7.80 -4.55
N ARG A 63 -6.20 -8.15 -3.29
CA ARG A 63 -7.47 -7.82 -2.65
C ARG A 63 -7.50 -6.34 -2.31
N VAL A 64 -8.55 -5.64 -2.72
CA VAL A 64 -8.81 -4.28 -2.24
C VAL A 64 -9.24 -4.36 -0.78
N ARG A 65 -8.40 -3.86 0.13
CA ARG A 65 -8.68 -3.85 1.57
C ARG A 65 -9.45 -2.61 2.00
N ALA A 66 -9.28 -1.48 1.32
CA ALA A 66 -10.10 -0.30 1.56
C ALA A 66 -10.15 0.59 0.31
N MET A 67 -11.17 1.45 0.29
CA MET A 67 -11.31 2.56 -0.66
C MET A 67 -11.74 3.81 0.10
N TYR A 68 -11.16 4.94 -0.29
CA TYR A 68 -11.49 6.27 0.23
C TYR A 68 -11.63 7.22 -0.94
N ASP A 69 -12.16 8.43 -0.68
CA ASP A 69 -12.24 9.46 -1.71
C ASP A 69 -10.82 9.76 -2.26
N GLY A 70 -10.62 9.42 -3.53
CA GLY A 70 -9.34 9.56 -4.22
C GLY A 70 -8.24 8.57 -3.79
N ALA A 71 -8.54 7.42 -3.17
CA ALA A 71 -7.52 6.41 -2.86
C ALA A 71 -8.00 4.95 -2.85
N VAL A 72 -7.10 4.01 -3.17
CA VAL A 72 -7.29 2.55 -3.09
C VAL A 72 -6.14 1.89 -2.33
N PHE A 73 -6.45 0.83 -1.57
CA PHE A 73 -5.53 0.15 -0.65
C PHE A 73 -5.46 -1.37 -0.94
N PRO A 74 -4.68 -1.83 -1.94
CA PRO A 74 -4.55 -3.25 -2.25
C PRO A 74 -3.57 -4.00 -1.34
N ALA A 75 -3.85 -5.29 -1.12
CA ALA A 75 -2.99 -6.20 -0.38
C ALA A 75 -2.96 -7.61 -0.98
N ALA A 76 -1.91 -8.36 -0.65
CA ALA A 76 -1.89 -9.80 -0.84
C ALA A 76 -2.50 -10.45 0.42
N GLY A 77 -3.49 -11.32 0.22
CA GLY A 77 -4.24 -11.93 1.31
C GLY A 77 -4.86 -10.90 2.25
N ASP A 78 -4.74 -11.15 3.56
CA ASP A 78 -5.40 -10.38 4.61
C ASP A 78 -4.47 -9.38 5.32
N TYR A 79 -3.36 -8.97 4.71
CA TYR A 79 -2.52 -7.88 5.21
C TYR A 79 -3.17 -6.49 5.05
N HIS A 80 -3.01 -5.58 6.00
CA HIS A 80 -3.72 -4.28 6.06
C HIS A 80 -3.74 -3.54 4.71
N HIS A 81 -2.56 -3.25 4.14
CA HIS A 81 -2.35 -2.93 2.72
C HIS A 81 -0.85 -2.98 2.43
N HIS A 82 -0.44 -3.36 1.22
CA HIS A 82 0.97 -3.23 0.79
C HIS A 82 1.17 -1.97 -0.05
N ILE A 83 0.15 -1.56 -0.79
CA ILE A 83 0.16 -0.34 -1.60
C ILE A 83 -1.02 0.53 -1.19
N ARG A 84 -0.80 1.85 -1.10
CA ARG A 84 -1.85 2.85 -1.23
C ARG A 84 -1.60 3.65 -2.49
N ALA A 85 -2.58 3.73 -3.38
CA ALA A 85 -2.51 4.62 -4.55
C ALA A 85 -3.54 5.73 -4.38
N ASN A 86 -3.13 7.00 -4.49
CA ASN A 86 -4.00 8.16 -4.28
C ASN A 86 -3.78 9.28 -5.30
N VAL A 87 -4.78 10.16 -5.46
CA VAL A 87 -4.76 11.31 -6.39
C VAL A 87 -4.78 12.68 -5.69
N TRP A 88 -4.51 12.73 -4.37
CA TRP A 88 -4.79 13.94 -3.58
C TRP A 88 -3.98 15.17 -3.99
N GLN A 89 -2.75 14.99 -4.49
CA GLN A 89 -1.92 16.10 -4.98
C GLN A 89 -2.11 16.38 -6.49
N ARG A 90 -3.01 15.63 -7.15
CA ARG A 90 -3.44 15.84 -8.54
C ARG A 90 -2.30 15.88 -9.56
N ARG A 91 -1.16 15.21 -9.31
CA ARG A 91 -0.08 15.15 -10.32
C ARG A 91 -0.47 14.21 -11.47
N SER A 92 -0.16 14.67 -12.67
CA SER A 92 -0.33 13.91 -13.91
C SER A 92 1.01 13.53 -14.58
N LYS A 93 2.14 13.94 -13.98
CA LYS A 93 3.50 13.68 -14.47
C LYS A 93 4.40 13.24 -13.30
N PRO A 94 5.42 12.42 -13.55
CA PRO A 94 6.41 12.07 -12.52
C PRO A 94 7.05 13.30 -11.89
N HIS A 95 7.36 13.21 -10.59
CA HIS A 95 8.06 14.28 -9.89
C HIS A 95 9.51 14.37 -10.37
N ALA A 96 9.99 15.59 -10.63
CA ALA A 96 11.41 15.85 -10.83
C ALA A 96 12.08 16.06 -9.46
N GLY A 97 13.07 15.23 -9.12
CA GLY A 97 13.82 15.34 -7.86
C GLY A 97 13.87 14.03 -7.08
N GLN A 98 13.87 14.13 -5.75
CA GLN A 98 13.89 12.97 -4.86
C GLN A 98 12.54 12.23 -4.91
N GLY A 99 12.60 10.92 -5.08
CA GLY A 99 11.43 10.06 -5.15
C GLY A 99 11.80 8.58 -5.13
N LEU A 100 10.79 7.73 -5.24
CA LEU A 100 10.98 6.29 -5.35
C LEU A 100 11.39 5.93 -6.79
N ALA A 101 12.55 5.29 -6.96
CA ALA A 101 13.03 4.86 -8.26
C ALA A 101 12.27 3.61 -8.76
N CYS A 102 12.14 2.60 -7.90
CA CYS A 102 11.37 1.39 -8.16
C CYS A 102 10.98 0.70 -6.85
N PHE A 103 10.00 -0.21 -6.95
CA PHE A 103 9.75 -1.25 -5.96
C PHE A 103 9.33 -2.52 -6.69
N GLU A 104 9.46 -3.66 -6.03
CA GLU A 104 9.15 -4.96 -6.60
C GLU A 104 8.08 -5.67 -5.77
N LEU A 105 7.15 -6.33 -6.44
CA LEU A 105 6.21 -7.26 -5.82
C LEU A 105 6.68 -8.67 -6.09
N ARG A 106 7.12 -9.36 -5.04
CA ARG A 106 7.51 -10.77 -5.11
C ARG A 106 6.27 -11.65 -5.04
N LEU A 107 6.07 -12.44 -6.09
CA LEU A 107 5.00 -13.42 -6.16
C LEU A 107 5.46 -14.74 -5.51
N PRO A 108 4.53 -15.53 -4.96
CA PRO A 108 4.88 -16.74 -4.20
C PRO A 108 5.50 -17.85 -5.07
N ASP A 109 5.13 -17.94 -6.35
CA ASP A 109 5.56 -19.00 -7.25
C ASP A 109 5.48 -18.62 -8.75
N GLU A 110 6.10 -19.45 -9.58
CA GLU A 110 6.13 -19.31 -11.05
C GLU A 110 4.74 -19.44 -11.68
N ALA A 111 3.84 -20.24 -11.08
CA ALA A 111 2.48 -20.39 -11.60
C ALA A 111 1.70 -19.07 -11.48
N THR A 112 1.81 -18.39 -10.33
CA THR A 112 1.24 -17.07 -10.08
C THR A 112 1.83 -16.02 -11.02
N LEU A 113 3.14 -16.08 -11.26
CA LEU A 113 3.81 -15.21 -12.24
C LEU A 113 3.30 -15.45 -13.66
N GLY A 114 3.14 -16.71 -14.08
CA GLY A 114 2.60 -17.08 -15.39
C GLY A 114 1.19 -16.53 -15.61
N ALA A 115 0.27 -16.77 -14.66
CA ALA A 115 -1.09 -16.27 -14.73
C ALA A 115 -1.16 -14.73 -14.73
N THR A 116 -0.26 -14.05 -14.02
CA THR A 116 -0.15 -12.59 -14.03
C THR A 116 0.36 -12.07 -15.38
N ARG A 117 1.33 -12.75 -16.00
CA ARG A 117 1.84 -12.41 -17.34
C ARG A 117 0.76 -12.53 -18.42
N GLU A 118 -0.13 -13.51 -18.30
CA GLU A 118 -1.26 -13.66 -19.22
C GLU A 118 -2.26 -12.50 -19.08
N ARG A 119 -2.55 -12.05 -17.85
CA ARG A 119 -3.41 -10.88 -17.57
C ARG A 119 -2.80 -9.54 -18.03
N LEU A 120 -1.49 -9.49 -18.24
CA LEU A 120 -0.76 -8.29 -18.69
C LEU A 120 -0.64 -8.15 -20.21
N ARG A 121 -0.98 -9.19 -20.98
CA ARG A 121 -0.93 -9.20 -22.45
C ARG A 121 -2.22 -8.68 -23.05
#